data_AF-A0AB33YZU2-F1
#
_entry.id   AF-A0AB33YZU2-F1
#
_cell.length_a   1.000
_cell.length_b   1.000
_cell.length_c   1.000
_cell.angle_alpha   90.00
_cell.angle_beta   90.00
_cell.angle_gamma   90.00
#
_symmetry.space_group_name_H-M   'P 1'
#
loop_
_entity.id
_entity.type
_entity.pdbx_description
1 polymer ?
#
loop_
_entity_poly.entity_id
_entity_poly.type
_entity_poly.pdbx_seq_one_letter_code
_entity_poly.pdbx_strand_id
1 'polypeptide(L)'
;MSTPVPFESLLDIEGIVGAVRWRETVAGKGAITPPFLTEYIGNITEDRAERLMAHAEAAGLAIMGISQLSHLRASHDPSVVYPLDSYYVHSMRGSVVCTINRVAALIDNDVNVDIQKLIAKMNLIDNS
;
A
#
# COMPACT_ATOMS: atom_id res chain seq x y z
N MET A 1 18.46 3.21 12.08
CA MET A 1 17.90 3.07 10.72
C MET A 1 17.58 1.60 10.55
N SER A 2 16.32 1.27 10.25
CA SER A 2 15.93 -0.10 9.89
C SER A 2 16.54 -0.46 8.53
N THR A 3 16.93 -1.71 8.35
CA THR A 3 17.53 -2.20 7.10
C THR A 3 16.44 -2.29 6.03
N PRO A 4 16.64 -1.70 4.83
CA PRO A 4 15.71 -1.84 3.72
C PRO A 4 15.47 -3.31 3.38
N VAL A 5 14.22 -3.64 3.07
CA VAL A 5 13.81 -4.99 2.70
C VAL A 5 13.68 -5.07 1.18
N PRO A 6 14.24 -6.11 0.52
CA PRO A 6 14.05 -6.32 -0.91
C PRO A 6 12.56 -6.50 -1.25
N PHE A 7 12.10 -5.83 -2.31
CA PHE A 7 10.69 -5.89 -2.73
C PHE A 7 10.23 -7.33 -3.04
N GLU A 8 11.06 -8.11 -3.74
CA GLU A 8 10.80 -9.52 -4.07
C GLU A 8 10.52 -10.40 -2.84
N SER A 9 11.08 -10.06 -1.67
CA SER A 9 10.88 -10.83 -0.44
C SER A 9 9.43 -10.80 0.09
N LEU A 10 8.55 -9.99 -0.49
CA LEU A 10 7.12 -10.08 -0.21
C LEU A 10 6.54 -11.43 -0.66
N LEU A 11 7.11 -12.07 -1.69
CA LEU A 11 6.68 -13.40 -2.13
C LEU A 11 7.06 -14.53 -1.15
N ASP A 12 7.95 -14.26 -0.18
CA ASP A 12 8.26 -15.21 0.90
C ASP A 12 7.08 -15.36 1.89
N ILE A 13 6.10 -14.46 1.84
CA ILE A 13 4.92 -14.51 2.69
C ILE A 13 3.85 -15.33 1.97
N GLU A 14 3.47 -16.46 2.58
CA GLU A 14 2.37 -17.28 2.11
C GLU A 14 1.07 -16.44 2.02
N GLY A 15 0.35 -16.59 0.92
CA GLY A 15 -0.88 -15.84 0.64
C GLY A 15 -0.68 -14.55 -0.16
N ILE A 16 0.55 -14.13 -0.44
CA ILE A 16 0.80 -13.02 -1.39
C ILE A 16 0.71 -13.54 -2.83
N VAL A 17 -0.30 -13.08 -3.56
CA VAL A 17 -0.52 -13.44 -4.98
C VAL A 17 0.37 -12.61 -5.90
N GLY A 18 0.55 -11.34 -5.55
CA GLY A 18 1.42 -10.42 -6.26
C GLY A 18 1.49 -9.08 -5.56
N ALA A 19 2.48 -8.26 -5.92
CA ALA A 19 2.66 -6.95 -5.34
C ALA A 19 3.17 -5.95 -6.38
N VAL A 20 2.96 -4.67 -6.09
CA VAL A 20 3.45 -3.55 -6.90
C VAL A 20 4.09 -2.51 -6.01
N ARG A 21 5.09 -1.81 -6.53
CA ARG A 21 5.61 -0.56 -5.96
C ARG A 21 5.70 0.50 -7.03
N TRP A 22 5.45 1.74 -6.65
CA TRP A 22 5.38 2.87 -7.57
C TRP A 22 5.90 4.15 -6.96
N ARG A 23 6.07 5.17 -7.81
CA ARG A 23 6.50 6.52 -7.41
C ARG A 23 5.57 7.57 -7.97
N GLU A 24 5.61 8.74 -7.35
CA GLU A 24 5.02 9.94 -7.95
C GLU A 24 5.81 10.31 -9.20
N THR A 25 5.11 10.70 -10.26
CA THR A 25 5.76 11.26 -11.46
C THR A 25 6.44 12.60 -11.15
N VAL A 26 5.85 13.39 -10.23
CA VAL A 26 6.46 14.62 -9.73
C VAL A 26 6.33 14.63 -8.20
N ALA A 27 7.48 14.69 -7.52
CA ALA A 27 7.53 14.71 -6.06
C ALA A 27 6.65 15.83 -5.48
N GLY A 28 5.79 15.47 -4.53
CA GLY A 28 4.84 16.37 -3.87
C GLY A 28 3.61 16.74 -4.72
N LYS A 29 3.44 16.13 -5.90
CA LYS A 29 2.26 16.35 -6.78
C LYS A 29 1.49 15.05 -7.05
N GLY A 30 1.60 14.04 -6.20
CA GLY A 30 0.94 12.73 -6.38
C GLY A 30 -0.57 12.79 -6.65
N ALA A 31 -1.27 13.82 -6.15
CA ALA A 31 -2.70 14.00 -6.39
C ALA A 31 -3.06 14.58 -7.78
N ILE A 32 -2.09 15.11 -8.54
CA ILE A 32 -2.32 15.87 -9.77
C ILE A 32 -1.74 15.14 -10.99
N THR A 33 -0.72 14.31 -10.80
CA THR A 33 -0.06 13.56 -11.88
C THR A 33 -0.26 12.06 -11.69
N PRO A 34 -0.51 11.29 -12.76
CA PRO A 34 -0.57 9.83 -12.67
C PRO A 34 0.70 9.25 -12.02
N PRO A 35 0.60 8.20 -11.18
CA PRO A 35 1.75 7.51 -10.64
C PRO A 35 2.50 6.69 -11.71
N PHE A 36 3.77 6.38 -11.46
CA PHE A 36 4.61 5.55 -12.32
C PHE A 36 4.90 4.20 -11.65
N LEU A 37 4.47 3.11 -12.29
CA LEU A 37 4.74 1.75 -11.83
C LEU A 37 6.24 1.49 -11.93
N THR A 38 6.88 1.21 -10.80
CA THR A 38 8.34 0.98 -10.76
C THR A 38 8.66 -0.49 -10.92
N GLU A 39 7.93 -1.35 -10.22
CA GLU A 39 8.17 -2.78 -10.23
C GLU A 39 6.90 -3.55 -9.82
N TYR A 40 6.73 -4.75 -10.37
CA TYR A 40 5.68 -5.69 -9.98
C TYR A 40 6.26 -7.10 -9.88
N ILE A 41 5.70 -7.89 -8.96
CA ILE A 41 6.16 -9.26 -8.66
C ILE A 41 4.96 -10.19 -8.44
N GLY A 42 5.23 -11.50 -8.48
CA GLY A 42 4.24 -12.54 -8.25
C GLY A 42 3.45 -12.91 -9.50
N ASN A 43 2.35 -13.63 -9.31
CA ASN A 43 1.53 -14.16 -10.40
C ASN A 43 0.46 -13.14 -10.85
N ILE A 44 0.91 -11.98 -11.33
CA ILE A 44 0.05 -10.92 -11.88
C ILE A 44 0.60 -10.43 -13.23
N THR A 45 -0.31 -10.05 -14.13
CA THR A 45 0.07 -9.42 -15.39
C THR A 45 0.42 -7.95 -15.18
N GLU A 46 1.14 -7.35 -16.14
CA GLU A 46 1.42 -5.92 -16.15
C GLU A 46 0.16 -5.06 -16.10
N ASP A 47 -0.85 -5.35 -16.94
CA ASP A 47 -2.17 -4.66 -16.88
C ASP A 47 -2.83 -4.75 -15.50
N ARG A 48 -2.71 -5.91 -14.83
CA ARG A 48 -3.24 -6.08 -13.47
C ARG A 48 -2.43 -5.26 -12.46
N ALA A 49 -1.11 -5.19 -12.62
CA ALA A 49 -0.22 -4.40 -11.78
C ALA A 49 -0.47 -2.90 -11.91
N GLU A 50 -0.61 -2.38 -13.14
CA GLU A 50 -0.94 -0.97 -13.40
C GLU A 50 -2.30 -0.60 -12.78
N ARG A 51 -3.31 -1.46 -12.94
CA ARG A 51 -4.59 -1.26 -12.28
C ARG A 51 -4.42 -1.27 -10.76
N LEU A 52 -3.73 -2.24 -10.18
CA LEU A 52 -3.53 -2.29 -8.73
C LEU A 52 -2.89 -1.00 -8.21
N MET A 53 -1.83 -0.53 -8.85
CA MET A 53 -1.18 0.75 -8.54
C MET A 53 -2.17 1.92 -8.60
N ALA A 54 -2.88 2.10 -9.72
CA ALA A 54 -3.76 3.25 -9.93
C ALA A 54 -4.90 3.31 -8.89
N HIS A 55 -5.52 2.16 -8.59
CA HIS A 55 -6.55 2.08 -7.57
C HIS A 55 -5.96 2.32 -6.17
N ALA A 56 -4.76 1.80 -5.91
CA ALA A 56 -4.11 1.93 -4.62
C ALA A 56 -3.72 3.39 -4.31
N GLU A 57 -3.18 4.12 -5.28
CA GLU A 57 -2.87 5.55 -5.16
C GLU A 57 -4.15 6.36 -4.93
N ALA A 58 -5.19 6.15 -5.74
CA ALA A 58 -6.45 6.88 -5.61
C ALA A 58 -7.11 6.67 -4.25
N ALA A 59 -7.20 5.43 -3.78
CA ALA A 59 -7.74 5.10 -2.46
C ALA A 59 -6.85 5.64 -1.33
N GLY A 60 -5.52 5.55 -1.47
CA GLY A 60 -4.56 6.09 -0.50
C GLY A 60 -4.73 7.59 -0.29
N LEU A 61 -4.86 8.35 -1.38
CA LEU A 61 -5.12 9.80 -1.32
C LEU A 61 -6.43 10.13 -0.61
N ALA A 62 -7.51 9.39 -0.92
CA ALA A 62 -8.81 9.60 -0.28
C ALA A 62 -8.78 9.30 1.23
N ILE A 63 -8.22 8.16 1.62
CA ILE A 63 -8.13 7.73 3.03
C ILE A 63 -7.22 8.67 3.83
N MET A 64 -6.09 9.09 3.24
CA MET A 64 -5.19 10.08 3.84
C MET A 64 -5.90 11.41 4.10
N GLY A 65 -6.69 11.89 3.13
CA GLY A 65 -7.49 13.11 3.29
C GLY A 65 -8.51 13.00 4.43
N ILE A 66 -9.25 11.90 4.51
CA ILE A 66 -10.24 11.65 5.58
C ILE A 66 -9.57 11.65 6.97
N SER A 67 -8.44 10.95 7.10
CA SER A 67 -7.69 10.87 8.34
C SER A 67 -7.13 12.24 8.76
N GLN A 68 -6.56 13.00 7.82
CA GLN A 68 -6.03 14.34 8.11
C GLN A 68 -7.14 15.30 8.56
N LEU A 69 -8.30 15.29 7.91
CA LEU A 69 -9.45 16.10 8.33
C LEU A 69 -9.93 15.74 9.74
N SER A 70 -9.94 14.44 10.06
CA SER A 70 -10.31 13.95 11.40
C SER A 70 -9.31 14.44 12.45
N HIS A 71 -8.02 14.37 12.16
CA HIS A 71 -6.97 14.87 13.05
C HIS A 71 -7.01 16.38 13.27
N LEU A 72 -7.26 17.17 12.22
CA LEU A 72 -7.43 18.62 12.33
C LEU A 72 -8.60 19.00 13.25
N ARG A 73 -9.66 18.19 13.25
CA ARG A 73 -10.86 18.43 14.07
C ARG A 73 -10.67 17.99 15.53
N ALA A 74 -9.96 16.89 15.77
CA ALA A 74 -9.90 16.23 17.08
C ALA A 74 -8.52 15.60 17.35
N SER A 75 -7.45 16.41 17.32
CA SER A 75 -6.06 15.92 17.44
C SER A 75 -5.71 15.23 18.76
N HIS A 76 -6.50 15.45 19.82
CA HIS A 76 -6.34 14.83 21.12
C HIS A 76 -7.19 13.55 21.32
N ASP A 77 -8.05 13.21 20.36
CA ASP A 77 -8.88 12.02 20.42
C ASP A 77 -8.06 10.77 20.00
N PRO A 78 -7.86 9.79 20.90
CA PRO A 78 -7.05 8.61 20.61
C PRO A 78 -7.69 7.66 19.59
N SER A 79 -8.96 7.84 19.24
CA SER A 79 -9.63 7.06 18.20
C SER A 79 -9.32 7.57 16.78
N VAL A 80 -8.72 8.76 16.65
CA VAL A 80 -8.32 9.29 15.35
C VAL A 80 -7.12 8.53 14.83
N VAL A 81 -7.31 7.87 13.70
CA VAL A 81 -6.28 7.08 13.01
C VAL A 81 -5.40 8.02 12.18
N TYR A 82 -4.46 8.71 12.82
CA TYR A 82 -3.47 9.59 12.18
C TYR A 82 -2.15 9.61 12.99
N PRO A 83 -0.96 9.62 12.35
CA PRO A 83 -0.73 9.48 10.91
C PRO A 83 -1.07 8.06 10.42
N LEU A 84 -1.42 7.95 9.14
CA LEU A 84 -1.69 6.67 8.49
C LEU A 84 -0.41 6.09 7.91
N ASP A 85 -0.15 4.83 8.20
CA ASP A 85 0.93 4.07 7.57
C ASP A 85 0.43 3.24 6.38
N SER A 86 -0.82 2.77 6.44
CA SER A 86 -1.40 1.85 5.45
C SER A 86 -2.91 1.74 5.57
N TYR A 87 -3.54 1.06 4.62
CA TYR A 87 -4.93 0.60 4.71
C TYR A 87 -5.08 -0.82 4.14
N TYR A 88 -6.16 -1.49 4.54
CA TYR A 88 -6.53 -2.83 4.11
C TYR A 88 -7.95 -2.84 3.54
N VAL A 89 -8.11 -3.43 2.36
CA VAL A 89 -9.41 -3.64 1.71
C VAL A 89 -9.65 -5.13 1.58
N HIS A 90 -10.66 -5.62 2.28
CA HIS A 90 -11.14 -6.98 2.15
C HIS A 90 -12.23 -7.07 1.08
N SER A 91 -12.12 -8.03 0.16
CA SER A 91 -13.17 -8.33 -0.81
C SER A 91 -13.47 -9.82 -0.84
N MET A 92 -14.57 -10.23 -1.50
CA MET A 92 -14.93 -11.65 -1.62
C MET A 92 -13.89 -12.50 -2.36
N ARG A 93 -13.06 -11.91 -3.24
CA ARG A 93 -12.18 -12.64 -4.18
C ARG A 93 -10.69 -12.44 -3.95
N GLY A 94 -10.32 -11.78 -2.87
CA GLY A 94 -8.95 -11.38 -2.58
C GLY A 94 -8.92 -10.03 -1.88
N SER A 95 -7.86 -9.78 -1.14
CA SER A 95 -7.71 -8.54 -0.39
C SER A 95 -6.52 -7.75 -0.85
N VAL A 96 -6.50 -6.46 -0.56
CA VAL A 96 -5.38 -5.57 -0.86
C VAL A 96 -4.92 -4.89 0.40
N VAL A 97 -3.61 -4.96 0.67
CA VAL A 97 -2.93 -4.06 1.63
C VAL A 97 -2.15 -3.05 0.82
N CYS A 98 -2.22 -1.78 1.22
CA CYS A 98 -1.47 -0.70 0.60
C CYS A 98 -0.82 0.16 1.68
N THR A 99 0.46 0.48 1.54
CA THR A 99 1.16 1.44 2.40
C THR A 99 1.14 2.83 1.80
N ILE A 100 1.27 3.86 2.63
CA ILE A 100 1.50 5.24 2.17
C ILE A 100 2.87 5.38 1.49
N ASN A 101 3.81 4.49 1.83
CA ASN A 101 5.08 4.35 1.10
C ASN A 101 4.90 3.72 -0.30
N ARG A 102 3.71 3.74 -0.93
CA ARG A 102 3.49 3.34 -2.33
C ARG A 102 3.90 1.91 -2.68
N VAL A 103 3.52 0.99 -1.80
CA VAL A 103 3.58 -0.45 -2.04
C VAL A 103 2.19 -1.03 -1.83
N ALA A 104 1.75 -1.91 -2.71
CA ALA A 104 0.49 -2.63 -2.57
C ALA A 104 0.70 -4.12 -2.83
N ALA A 105 0.03 -4.95 -2.04
CA ALA A 105 0.07 -6.39 -2.14
C ALA A 105 -1.35 -6.95 -2.28
N LEU A 106 -1.52 -7.86 -3.24
CA LEU A 106 -2.73 -8.66 -3.43
C LEU A 106 -2.60 -9.94 -2.60
N ILE A 107 -3.63 -10.22 -1.81
CA ILE A 107 -3.68 -11.31 -0.84
C ILE A 107 -4.75 -12.32 -1.28
N ASP A 108 -4.38 -13.59 -1.23
CA ASP A 108 -5.31 -14.72 -1.28
C ASP A 108 -6.05 -14.83 0.05
N ASN A 109 -7.37 -14.75 0.00
CA ASN A 109 -8.21 -14.80 1.19
C ASN A 109 -8.32 -16.19 1.81
N ASP A 110 -7.93 -17.24 1.08
CA ASP A 110 -7.92 -18.60 1.61
C ASP A 110 -6.74 -18.82 2.58
N VAL A 111 -5.80 -17.87 2.65
CA VAL A 111 -4.64 -17.90 3.53
C VAL A 111 -4.75 -16.82 4.60
N ASN A 112 -4.51 -17.20 5.86
CA ASN A 112 -4.49 -16.25 6.97
C ASN A 112 -3.16 -15.48 6.99
N VAL A 113 -3.16 -14.28 6.42
CA VAL A 113 -2.00 -13.38 6.39
C VAL A 113 -2.02 -12.42 7.58
N ASP A 114 -0.92 -12.35 8.32
CA ASP A 114 -0.73 -11.36 9.39
C ASP A 114 -0.53 -9.96 8.77
N ILE A 115 -1.63 -9.21 8.66
CA ILE A 115 -1.69 -7.90 8.01
C ILE A 115 -0.76 -6.89 8.70
N GLN A 116 -0.63 -6.92 10.03
CA GLN A 116 0.24 -5.98 10.74
C GLN A 116 1.71 -6.23 10.43
N LYS A 117 2.14 -7.50 10.42
CA LYS A 117 3.52 -7.85 10.01
C LYS A 117 3.78 -7.55 8.55
N LEU A 118 2.80 -7.77 7.67
CA LEU A 118 2.90 -7.45 6.25
C LEU A 118 3.12 -5.94 6.06
N ILE A 119 2.31 -5.09 6.70
CA ILE A 119 2.47 -3.62 6.65
C ILE A 119 3.87 -3.22 7.13
N ALA A 120 4.31 -3.77 8.26
CA ALA A 120 5.63 -3.47 8.80
C ALA A 120 6.76 -3.83 7.80
N LYS A 121 6.65 -4.96 7.10
CA LYS A 121 7.60 -5.36 6.05
C LYS A 121 7.53 -4.43 4.84
N MET A 122 6.32 -4.11 4.36
CA MET A 122 6.10 -3.25 3.20
C MET A 122 6.63 -1.83 3.42
N ASN A 123 6.53 -1.29 4.64
CA ASN A 123 7.08 0.04 4.98
C ASN A 123 8.62 0.09 4.96
N LEU A 124 9.31 -1.05 5.01
CA LEU A 124 10.76 -1.13 4.91
C LEU A 124 11.25 -1.30 3.47
N ILE A 125 10.35 -1.40 2.50
CA ILE A 125 10.72 -1.52 1.09
C ILE A 125 11.13 -0.14 0.58
N ASP A 126 12.30 -0.10 -0.03
CA ASP A 126 12.83 1.14 -0.57
C ASP A 126 12.05 1.57 -1.83
N ASN A 127 11.51 2.78 -1.78
CA ASN A 127 10.80 3.41 -2.87
C ASN A 127 11.44 4.73 -3.33
N SER A 128 12.69 4.98 -2.92
CA SER A 128 13.49 6.15 -3.33
C SER A 128 14.03 6.07 -4.74
#